data_AF-A0AAD0Q2A9-F1
#
_entry.id   AF-A0AAD0Q2A9-F1
#
_cell.length_a   1.000
_cell.length_b   1.000
_cell.length_c   1.000
_cell.angle_alpha   90.00
_cell.angle_beta   90.00
_cell.angle_gamma   90.00
#
_symmetry.space_group_name_H-M   'P 1'
#
loop_
_entity.id
_entity.type
_entity.pdbx_description
1 polymer ?
#
loop_
_entity_poly.entity_id
_entity_poly.type
_entity_poly.pdbx_seq_one_letter_code
_entity_poly.pdbx_strand_id
1 'polypeptide(L)'
;MWTGGWSLGLETAARAGAGVVKAAASGQAPDAYFDITPQWVCVRPIGPADDIHADGGEFRPARPYLRIGDASGTVVLWDSAEKGALELPMDKLRIVPVEKPPKSCAPS
;
A
#
# COMPACT_ATOMS: atom_id res chain seq x y z
N MET A 1 -35.95 8.64 -12.64
CA MET A 1 -35.22 7.65 -11.83
C MET A 1 -33.95 7.27 -12.58
N TRP A 2 -32.80 7.76 -12.13
CA TRP A 2 -31.48 7.39 -12.66
C TRP A 2 -30.62 6.93 -11.48
N THR A 3 -30.59 5.64 -11.22
CA THR A 3 -29.74 5.02 -10.19
C THR A 3 -29.09 3.79 -10.84
N GLY A 4 -28.07 4.00 -11.65
CA GLY A 4 -27.40 2.91 -12.37
C GLY A 4 -25.89 3.04 -12.51
N GLY A 5 -25.30 4.23 -12.36
CA GLY A 5 -23.87 4.42 -12.57
C GLY A 5 -22.97 4.08 -11.38
N TRP A 6 -23.47 4.23 -10.15
CA TRP A 6 -22.63 4.23 -8.95
C TRP A 6 -22.29 2.81 -8.48
N SER A 7 -23.24 1.88 -8.59
CA SER A 7 -23.04 0.47 -8.23
C SER A 7 -22.02 -0.22 -9.12
N LEU A 8 -22.03 0.08 -10.43
CA LEU A 8 -21.05 -0.43 -11.38
C LEU A 8 -19.62 0.07 -11.05
N GLY A 9 -19.48 1.35 -10.69
CA GLY A 9 -18.19 1.92 -10.28
C GLY A 9 -17.61 1.22 -9.04
N LEU A 10 -18.42 1.00 -8.01
CA LEU A 10 -18.01 0.31 -6.78
C LEU A 10 -17.63 -1.16 -7.02
N GLU A 11 -18.40 -1.90 -7.82
CA GLU A 11 -18.08 -3.29 -8.16
C GLU A 11 -16.77 -3.40 -8.96
N THR A 12 -16.50 -2.46 -9.86
CA THR A 12 -15.24 -2.41 -10.62
C THR A 12 -14.05 -2.07 -9.72
N ALA A 13 -14.21 -1.13 -8.78
CA ALA A 13 -13.18 -0.78 -7.80
C ALA A 13 -12.83 -1.96 -6.88
N ALA A 14 -13.83 -2.69 -6.39
CA ALA A 14 -13.63 -3.88 -5.56
C ALA A 14 -12.88 -4.99 -6.30
N ARG A 15 -13.23 -5.26 -7.57
CA ARG A 15 -12.51 -6.25 -8.40
C ARG A 15 -11.09 -5.81 -8.74
N ALA A 16 -10.87 -4.54 -9.04
CA ALA A 16 -9.54 -4.00 -9.28
C ALA A 16 -8.66 -4.15 -8.03
N GLY A 17 -9.18 -3.79 -6.85
CA GLY A 17 -8.52 -4.00 -5.57
C GLY A 17 -8.18 -5.47 -5.30
N ALA A 18 -9.10 -6.41 -5.61
CA ALA A 18 -8.83 -7.84 -5.47
C ALA A 18 -7.71 -8.33 -6.42
N GLY A 19 -7.65 -7.81 -7.65
CA GLY A 19 -6.59 -8.09 -8.61
C GLY A 19 -5.22 -7.59 -8.11
N VAL A 20 -5.20 -6.41 -7.51
CA VAL A 20 -4.01 -5.79 -6.92
C VAL A 20 -3.48 -6.63 -5.76
N VAL A 21 -4.37 -7.03 -4.85
CA VAL A 21 -4.02 -7.90 -3.72
C VAL A 21 -3.43 -9.23 -4.21
N LYS A 22 -4.00 -9.82 -5.27
CA LYS A 22 -3.52 -11.08 -5.84
C LYS A 22 -2.13 -10.95 -6.50
N ALA A 23 -1.89 -9.86 -7.22
CA ALA A 23 -0.59 -9.57 -7.83
C ALA A 23 0.48 -9.32 -6.75
N ALA A 24 0.15 -8.51 -5.74
CA ALA A 24 1.00 -8.21 -4.60
C ALA A 24 1.40 -9.47 -3.81
N ALA A 25 0.43 -10.37 -3.57
CA ALA A 25 0.68 -11.66 -2.93
C ALA A 25 1.62 -12.56 -3.74
N SER A 26 1.75 -12.31 -5.05
CA SER A 26 2.65 -13.03 -5.96
C SER A 26 3.98 -12.29 -6.18
N GLY A 27 4.23 -11.19 -5.46
CA GLY A 27 5.45 -10.39 -5.55
C GLY A 27 5.53 -9.47 -6.77
N GLN A 28 4.45 -9.35 -7.56
CA GLN A 28 4.38 -8.49 -8.73
C GLN A 28 3.70 -7.16 -8.37
N ALA A 29 4.22 -6.05 -8.89
CA ALA A 29 3.48 -4.79 -8.86
C ALA A 29 2.35 -4.87 -9.90
N PRO A 30 1.07 -4.65 -9.52
CA PRO A 30 -0.03 -4.60 -10.46
C PRO A 30 0.07 -3.41 -11.42
N ASP A 31 -0.57 -3.52 -12.59
CA ASP A 31 -0.70 -2.41 -13.54
C ASP A 31 -1.41 -1.21 -12.91
N ALA A 32 -1.19 -0.02 -13.47
CA ALA A 32 -1.87 1.18 -13.03
C ALA A 32 -3.39 1.09 -13.26
N TYR A 33 -4.19 1.57 -12.30
CA TYR A 33 -5.64 1.51 -12.34
C TYR A 33 -6.24 2.69 -11.55
N PHE A 34 -7.35 3.29 -12.01
CA PHE A 34 -7.97 4.46 -11.34
C PHE A 34 -6.95 5.54 -10.92
N ASP A 35 -6.00 5.87 -11.79
CA ASP A 35 -4.88 6.81 -11.55
C ASP A 35 -3.91 6.43 -10.40
N ILE A 36 -4.07 5.23 -9.82
CA ILE A 36 -3.12 4.62 -8.90
C ILE A 36 -2.06 3.90 -9.71
N THR A 37 -0.79 4.16 -9.41
CA THR A 37 0.35 3.39 -9.94
C THR A 37 0.96 2.59 -8.80
N PRO A 38 0.61 1.29 -8.66
CA PRO A 38 1.15 0.45 -7.59
C PRO A 38 2.67 0.33 -7.68
N GLN A 39 3.36 0.50 -6.55
CA GLN A 39 4.81 0.50 -6.55
C GLN A 39 5.37 -0.14 -5.28
N TRP A 40 6.34 -1.03 -5.44
CA TRP A 40 7.08 -1.58 -4.31
C TRP A 40 7.94 -0.50 -3.67
N VAL A 41 7.90 -0.43 -2.34
CA VAL A 41 8.63 0.56 -1.55
C VAL A 41 9.22 -0.09 -0.30
N CYS A 42 10.39 0.40 0.08
CA CYS A 42 10.86 0.31 1.46
C CYS A 42 10.47 1.59 2.20
N VAL A 43 9.99 1.44 3.44
CA VAL A 43 9.50 2.58 4.23
C VAL A 43 10.31 2.70 5.50
N ARG A 44 10.90 3.88 5.71
CA ARG A 44 11.74 4.17 6.87
C ARG A 44 11.03 5.19 7.77
N PRO A 45 10.93 4.94 9.09
CA PRO A 45 10.38 5.90 10.02
C PRO A 45 11.29 7.13 10.13
N ILE A 46 10.68 8.31 10.26
CA ILE A 46 11.32 9.55 10.66
C ILE A 46 11.09 9.68 12.17
N GLY A 47 12.03 9.18 12.96
CA GLY A 47 11.90 9.03 14.41
C GLY A 47 11.71 7.57 14.85
N PRO A 48 11.30 7.32 16.11
CA PRO A 48 10.99 5.99 16.61
C PRO A 48 9.83 5.35 15.83
N ALA A 49 9.97 4.09 15.43
CA ALA A 49 8.93 3.37 14.70
C ALA A 49 7.65 3.20 15.53
N ASP A 50 7.81 2.98 16.84
CA ASP A 50 6.72 2.75 17.79
C ASP A 50 5.82 3.98 17.99
N ASP A 51 6.31 5.17 17.62
CA ASP A 51 5.55 6.43 17.67
C ASP A 51 4.66 6.62 16.42
N ILE A 52 4.77 5.75 15.41
CA ILE A 52 3.99 5.84 14.18
C ILE A 52 2.73 5.01 14.32
N HIS A 53 1.59 5.69 14.46
CA HIS A 53 0.30 5.02 14.44
C HIS A 53 -0.03 4.52 13.04
N ALA A 54 -0.40 3.25 12.94
CA ALA A 54 -0.79 2.59 11.71
C ALA A 54 -2.22 2.06 11.86
N ASP A 55 -3.11 2.48 10.97
CA ASP A 55 -4.44 1.89 10.90
C ASP A 55 -4.37 0.58 10.10
N GLY A 56 -5.06 -0.46 10.55
CA GLY A 56 -5.13 -1.76 9.86
C GLY A 56 -4.08 -2.79 10.28
N GLY A 57 -3.13 -2.46 11.16
CA GLY A 57 -2.17 -3.42 11.70
C GLY A 57 -0.89 -2.80 12.26
N GLU A 58 0.14 -3.63 12.46
CA GLU A 58 1.45 -3.18 12.96
C GLU A 58 2.37 -2.79 11.80
N PHE A 59 2.96 -1.60 11.87
CA PHE A 59 4.01 -1.19 10.93
C PHE A 59 5.36 -1.82 11.29
N ARG A 60 5.98 -2.50 10.31
CA ARG A 60 7.26 -3.20 10.47
C ARG A 60 8.28 -2.67 9.46
N PRO A 61 9.14 -1.70 9.83
CA PRO A 61 10.07 -1.01 8.91
C PRO A 61 11.03 -1.91 8.12
N ALA A 62 11.30 -3.12 8.61
CA ALA A 62 12.15 -4.09 7.93
C ALA A 62 11.47 -4.78 6.74
N ARG A 63 10.17 -4.58 6.52
CA ARG A 63 9.41 -5.23 5.44
C ARG A 63 9.30 -4.32 4.20
N PRO A 64 9.29 -4.91 3.00
CA PRO A 64 8.83 -4.22 1.80
C PRO A 64 7.30 -4.13 1.78
N TYR A 65 6.79 -3.03 1.25
CA TYR A 65 5.35 -2.79 1.09
C TYR A 65 5.03 -2.43 -0.35
N LEU A 66 3.80 -2.74 -0.79
CA LEU A 66 3.29 -2.22 -2.05
C LEU A 66 2.47 -0.95 -1.75
N ARG A 67 2.93 0.22 -2.21
CA ARG A 67 2.14 1.45 -2.16
C ARG A 67 1.00 1.31 -3.16
N ILE A 68 -0.23 1.45 -2.67
CA ILE A 68 -1.46 1.32 -3.47
C ILE A 68 -2.32 2.59 -3.44
N GLY A 69 -1.83 3.66 -2.84
CA GLY A 69 -2.48 4.96 -2.86
C GLY A 69 -1.95 5.88 -1.76
N ASP A 70 -2.43 7.11 -1.80
CA ASP A 70 -2.27 8.11 -0.77
C ASP A 70 -3.49 9.05 -0.81
N ALA A 71 -3.88 9.56 0.35
CA ALA A 71 -4.97 10.52 0.49
C ALA A 71 -4.80 11.30 1.79
N SER A 72 -5.17 12.58 1.82
CA SER A 72 -5.26 13.35 3.07
C SER A 72 -4.01 13.34 3.98
N GLY A 73 -2.82 13.20 3.39
CA GLY A 73 -1.54 13.16 4.13
C GLY A 73 -1.15 11.78 4.66
N THR A 74 -1.93 10.74 4.36
CA THR A 74 -1.59 9.34 4.65
C THR A 74 -1.22 8.58 3.37
N VAL A 75 -0.41 7.54 3.52
CA VAL A 75 -0.10 6.57 2.48
C VAL A 75 -0.77 5.24 2.82
N VAL A 76 -1.31 4.59 1.81
CA VAL A 76 -1.86 3.23 1.93
C VAL A 76 -0.85 2.23 1.39
N LEU A 77 -0.40 1.34 2.27
CA LEU A 77 0.61 0.33 2.02
C LEU A 77 0.01 -1.06 2.20
N TRP A 78 0.18 -1.93 1.22
CA TRP A 78 -0.17 -3.34 1.34
C TRP A 78 1.01 -4.15 1.87
N ASP A 79 0.83 -4.84 2.99
CA ASP A 79 1.76 -5.84 3.52
C ASP A 79 1.44 -7.20 2.91
N SER A 80 2.34 -7.71 2.06
CA SER A 80 2.16 -9.04 1.45
C SER A 80 2.23 -10.20 2.45
N ALA A 81 2.94 -10.02 3.57
CA ALA A 81 3.11 -11.06 4.59
C ALA A 81 1.85 -11.21 5.44
N GLU A 82 1.25 -10.09 5.87
CA GLU A 82 -0.01 -10.10 6.65
C GLU A 82 -1.25 -10.14 5.76
N LYS A 83 -1.09 -9.93 4.44
CA LYS A 83 -2.19 -9.81 3.47
C LYS A 83 -3.21 -8.75 3.89
N GLY A 84 -2.70 -7.59 4.30
CA GLY A 84 -3.50 -6.48 4.81
C GLY A 84 -2.97 -5.12 4.36
N ALA A 85 -3.83 -4.12 4.43
CA ALA A 85 -3.47 -2.73 4.17
C ALA A 85 -3.15 -2.01 5.49
N LEU A 86 -2.12 -1.17 5.46
CA LEU A 86 -1.76 -0.23 6.49
C LEU A 86 -1.94 1.18 5.96
N GLU A 87 -2.59 2.04 6.74
CA GLU A 87 -2.62 3.48 6.48
C GLU A 87 -1.70 4.18 7.49
N LEU A 88 -0.78 4.99 6.97
CA LEU A 88 0.30 5.61 7.75
C LEU A 88 0.46 7.09 7.41
N PRO A 89 0.81 7.95 8.39
CA PRO A 89 1.03 9.37 8.15
C PRO A 89 2.34 9.62 7.39
N MET A 90 2.27 10.30 6.24
CA MET A 90 3.43 10.49 5.35
C MET A 90 4.52 11.39 5.94
N ASP A 91 4.17 12.32 6.82
CA ASP A 91 5.12 13.22 7.49
C ASP A 91 6.06 12.48 8.48
N LYS A 92 5.71 11.25 8.84
CA LYS A 92 6.54 10.36 9.67
C LYS A 92 7.36 9.37 8.85
N LEU A 93 7.30 9.40 7.53
CA LEU A 93 7.86 8.35 6.68
C LEU A 93 8.80 8.90 5.61
N ARG A 94 9.89 8.18 5.40
CA ARG A 94 10.69 8.24 4.17
C ARG A 94 10.39 7.02 3.32
N ILE A 95 9.70 7.25 2.21
CA ILE A 95 9.31 6.22 1.25
C ILE A 95 10.40 6.11 0.17
N VAL A 96 10.93 4.90 -0.03
CA VAL A 96 12.00 4.61 -0.98
C VAL A 96 11.48 3.61 -2.02
N PRO A 97 11.22 4.05 -3.26
CA PRO A 97 10.98 3.18 -4.41
C PRO A 97 11.96 2.02 -4.55
N VAL A 98 11.44 0.83 -4.83
CA VAL A 98 12.23 -0.35 -5.24
C VAL A 98 11.57 -1.03 -6.43
N GLU A 99 12.36 -1.59 -7.34
CA GLU A 99 11.83 -2.25 -8.55
C GLU A 99 11.06 -3.54 -8.24
N LYS A 100 11.52 -4.28 -7.21
CA LYS A 100 10.96 -5.55 -6.74
C LYS A 100 11.09 -5.64 -5.22
N PRO A 101 10.24 -6.41 -4.52
CA PRO A 101 10.30 -6.49 -3.07
C PRO A 101 11.60 -7.19 -2.63
N PRO A 102 12.52 -6.50 -1.91
CA PRO A 102 13.69 -7.14 -1.33
C PRO A 102 13.28 -8.10 -0.21
N LYS A 103 14.19 -9.00 0.20
CA LYS A 103 13.97 -9.87 1.37
C LYS A 103 13.84 -9.08 2.68
N SER A 104 14.47 -7.92 2.76
CA SER A 104 14.44 -7.02 3.91
C SER A 104 14.71 -5.59 3.47
N CYS A 105 14.05 -4.63 4.12
CA CYS A 105 14.26 -3.20 4.01
C CYS A 105 15.09 -2.61 5.18
N ALA A 106 15.61 -3.47 6.06
CA ALA A 106 16.48 -3.05 7.15
C ALA A 106 17.68 -2.24 6.61
N PRO A 107 18.07 -1.14 7.29
CA PRO A 107 19.29 -0.43 6.93
C PRO A 107 20.49 -1.38 7.01
N SER A 108 21.42 -1.22 6.07
CA SER A 108 22.69 -1.96 6.01
C SER A 108 23.63 -1.52 7.13
#